data_AF-A0A963LCM0-F1
#
_entry.id   AF-A0A963LCM0-F1
#
_cell.length_a   1.000
_cell.length_b   1.000
_cell.length_c   1.000
_cell.angle_alpha   90.00
_cell.angle_beta   90.00
_cell.angle_gamma   90.00
#
_symmetry.space_group_name_H-M   'P 1'
#
loop_
_entity.id
_entity.type
_entity.pdbx_description
1 polymer ?
#
loop_
_entity_poly.entity_id
_entity_poly.type
_entity_poly.pdbx_seq_one_letter_code
_entity_poly.pdbx_strand_id
1 'polypeptide(L)'
;MIDNETANVESPHMRHAGKGLLSLALMDARNHTLRWFGVFEDAQRAGGQAVAASPDFDPPLWTLGHVGWFQERWIARNVERARGPACDPTRPRLASVEANADAWFDTAHIGSGERWRLSLPTPQVVRQTLAETLDTTLELLESADETDEALYFYRLALFHEDMHCEAFACAAQTLGIGAHLLPPPPGGAPRAPLVLPATRHMLGSPAGGFVFDNEKWAHEEAVPEFEIDARPVNWGQYTEFVEDGGYDDSRWW
;
A
#
# COMPACT_ATOMS: atom_id res chain seq x y z
N MET A 1 -23.10 23.82 8.26
CA MET A 1 -22.13 23.50 7.21
C MET A 1 -21.14 22.60 7.90
N ILE A 2 -21.24 21.29 7.63
CA ILE A 2 -20.41 20.30 8.31
C ILE A 2 -19.06 20.38 7.60
N ASP A 3 -18.10 21.03 8.26
CA ASP A 3 -16.70 21.01 7.86
C ASP A 3 -16.24 19.56 7.94
N ASN A 4 -16.25 18.91 6.79
CA ASN A 4 -15.67 17.61 6.57
C ASN A 4 -14.15 17.80 6.48
N GLU A 5 -13.53 18.19 7.60
CA GLU A 5 -12.14 17.87 7.86
C GLU A 5 -12.09 16.34 7.83
N THR A 6 -11.70 15.80 6.67
CA THR A 6 -11.30 14.40 6.50
C THR A 6 -10.56 13.98 7.76
N ALA A 7 -11.15 13.06 8.51
CA ALA A 7 -10.53 12.47 9.69
C ALA A 7 -9.06 12.23 9.35
N ASN A 8 -8.16 12.87 10.09
CA ASN A 8 -6.74 12.79 9.80
C ASN A 8 -6.28 11.35 10.06
N VAL A 9 -6.39 10.49 9.03
CA VAL A 9 -5.97 9.09 9.00
C VAL A 9 -4.44 9.06 8.95
N GLU A 10 -3.79 9.57 10.00
CA GLU A 10 -2.34 9.46 10.09
C GLU A 10 -1.99 7.99 10.34
N SER A 11 -1.18 7.43 9.42
CA SER A 11 -0.74 6.03 9.39
C SER A 11 -0.30 5.44 10.75
N PRO A 12 0.40 6.16 11.65
CA PRO A 12 0.80 5.60 12.95
C PRO A 12 -0.40 5.26 13.84
N HIS A 13 -1.47 6.05 13.81
CA HIS A 13 -2.65 5.81 14.63
C HIS A 13 -3.46 4.61 14.13
N MET A 14 -3.39 4.32 12.83
CA MET A 14 -4.08 3.18 12.22
C MET A 14 -3.54 1.83 12.67
N ARG A 15 -2.30 1.78 13.17
CA ARG A 15 -1.74 0.58 13.80
C ARG A 15 -2.49 0.17 15.07
N HIS A 16 -3.13 1.12 15.75
CA HIS A 16 -3.91 0.88 16.97
C HIS A 16 -5.39 1.23 16.82
N ALA A 17 -5.85 1.52 15.59
CA ALA A 17 -7.23 1.90 15.37
C ALA A 17 -8.19 0.78 15.80
N GLY A 18 -9.24 1.16 16.54
CA GLY A 18 -10.35 0.28 16.87
C GLY A 18 -11.33 0.13 15.71
N LYS A 19 -12.34 -0.72 15.87
CA LYS A 19 -13.32 -1.09 14.83
C LYS A 19 -13.96 0.11 14.14
N GLY A 20 -14.39 1.11 14.91
CA GLY A 20 -15.09 2.29 14.38
C GLY A 20 -14.23 3.18 13.49
N LEU A 21 -12.92 3.31 13.79
CA LEU A 21 -12.00 4.05 12.93
C LEU A 21 -11.54 3.20 11.75
N LEU A 22 -11.34 1.90 11.96
CA LEU A 22 -10.97 0.97 10.89
C LEU A 22 -12.05 0.86 9.81
N SER A 23 -13.34 0.87 10.17
CA SER A 23 -14.42 0.83 9.18
C SER A 23 -14.38 2.04 8.24
N LEU A 24 -14.20 3.24 8.80
CA LEU A 24 -14.05 4.47 8.05
C LEU A 24 -12.80 4.46 7.16
N ALA A 25 -11.67 4.00 7.71
CA ALA A 25 -10.42 3.94 6.96
C ALA A 25 -10.46 2.92 5.81
N LEU A 26 -11.08 1.75 6.00
CA LEU A 26 -11.25 0.76 4.92
C LEU A 26 -12.15 1.29 3.79
N MET A 27 -13.21 2.02 4.13
CA MET A 27 -14.05 2.69 3.14
C MET A 27 -13.29 3.78 2.39
N ASP A 28 -12.51 4.60 3.09
CA ASP A 28 -11.71 5.66 2.47
C ASP A 28 -10.63 5.10 1.55
N ALA A 29 -9.87 4.10 2.00
CA ALA A 29 -8.89 3.38 1.20
C ALA A 29 -9.52 2.79 -0.06
N ARG A 30 -10.68 2.11 0.05
CA ARG A 30 -11.39 1.59 -1.13
C ARG A 30 -11.81 2.69 -2.10
N ASN A 31 -12.34 3.79 -1.60
CA ASN A 31 -12.68 4.94 -2.43
C ASN A 31 -11.44 5.52 -3.12
N HIS A 32 -10.31 5.58 -2.42
CA HIS A 32 -9.04 6.06 -2.96
C HIS A 32 -8.51 5.15 -4.07
N THR A 33 -8.50 3.83 -3.86
CA THR A 33 -8.17 2.81 -4.88
C THR A 33 -9.04 2.98 -6.13
N LEU A 34 -10.36 3.15 -5.96
CA LEU A 34 -11.29 3.33 -7.08
C LEU A 34 -11.05 4.64 -7.84
N ARG A 35 -10.69 5.73 -7.14
CA ARG A 35 -10.27 7.01 -7.75
C ARG A 35 -9.00 6.82 -8.57
N TRP A 36 -8.00 6.14 -8.01
CA TRP A 36 -6.74 5.84 -8.72
C TRP A 36 -6.97 5.03 -9.98
N PHE A 37 -7.76 3.95 -9.91
CA PHE A 37 -8.08 3.18 -11.10
C PHE A 37 -8.85 4.00 -12.16
N GLY A 38 -9.71 4.92 -11.72
CA GLY A 38 -10.41 5.87 -12.59
C GLY A 38 -9.47 6.74 -13.44
N VAL A 39 -8.30 7.12 -12.91
CA VAL A 39 -7.27 7.88 -13.66
C VAL A 39 -6.81 7.13 -14.92
N PHE A 40 -6.64 5.80 -14.83
CA PHE A 40 -6.23 4.98 -15.96
C PHE A 40 -7.37 4.81 -16.98
N GLU A 41 -8.61 4.64 -16.52
CA GLU A 41 -9.77 4.58 -17.40
C GLU A 41 -9.99 5.91 -18.13
N ASP A 42 -9.81 7.04 -17.44
CA ASP A 42 -9.92 8.38 -18.02
C ASP A 42 -8.84 8.61 -19.09
N ALA A 43 -7.59 8.23 -18.80
CA ALA A 43 -6.49 8.30 -19.77
C ALA A 43 -6.77 7.46 -21.03
N GLN A 44 -7.30 6.24 -20.86
CA GLN A 44 -7.69 5.39 -22.00
C GLN A 44 -8.85 6.01 -22.79
N ARG A 45 -9.87 6.56 -22.11
CA ARG A 45 -11.01 7.23 -22.75
C ARG A 45 -10.62 8.51 -23.49
N ALA A 46 -9.59 9.22 -23.03
CA ALA A 46 -9.04 10.41 -23.68
C ALA A 46 -8.23 10.10 -24.97
N GLY A 47 -8.26 8.87 -25.46
CA GLY A 47 -7.52 8.44 -26.65
C GLY A 47 -6.12 7.90 -26.33
N GLY A 48 -5.82 7.67 -25.05
CA GLY A 48 -4.61 6.97 -24.63
C GLY A 48 -4.60 5.53 -25.16
N GLN A 49 -3.40 5.05 -25.51
CA GLN A 49 -3.22 3.63 -25.82
C GLN A 49 -3.48 2.77 -24.59
N ALA A 50 -3.84 1.51 -24.80
CA ALA A 50 -3.87 0.54 -23.71
C ALA A 50 -2.50 0.53 -23.01
N VAL A 51 -2.51 0.48 -21.68
CA VAL A 51 -1.29 0.45 -20.87
C VAL A 51 -0.43 -0.72 -21.33
N ALA A 52 0.77 -0.42 -21.80
CA ALA A 52 1.71 -1.43 -22.27
C ALA A 52 2.31 -2.19 -21.09
N ALA A 53 2.68 -3.45 -21.33
CA ALA A 53 3.33 -4.26 -20.31
C ALA A 53 4.64 -3.63 -19.86
N SER A 54 4.82 -3.56 -18.54
CA SER A 54 6.00 -2.98 -17.91
C SER A 54 6.57 -3.94 -16.86
N PRO A 55 7.90 -4.00 -16.70
CA PRO A 55 8.51 -4.65 -15.54
C PRO A 55 8.37 -3.82 -14.25
N ASP A 56 8.07 -2.52 -14.36
CA ASP A 56 8.12 -1.57 -13.24
C ASP A 56 6.83 -1.51 -12.41
N PHE A 57 5.71 -2.01 -12.97
CA PHE A 57 4.41 -2.00 -12.31
C PHE A 57 3.49 -3.08 -12.87
N ASP A 58 2.43 -3.40 -12.13
CA ASP A 58 1.42 -4.39 -12.52
C ASP A 58 0.29 -3.77 -13.37
N PRO A 59 -0.47 -4.57 -14.15
CA PRO A 59 -1.62 -4.06 -14.89
C PRO A 59 -2.62 -3.37 -13.93
N PRO A 60 -3.13 -2.16 -14.24
CA PRO A 60 -4.02 -1.43 -13.32
C PRO A 60 -5.27 -2.22 -12.91
N LEU A 61 -5.88 -2.97 -13.84
CA LEU A 61 -7.04 -3.82 -13.54
C LEU A 61 -6.67 -5.03 -12.68
N TRP A 62 -5.47 -5.58 -12.88
CA TRP A 62 -4.96 -6.67 -12.04
C TRP A 62 -4.75 -6.19 -10.60
N THR A 63 -4.09 -5.04 -10.44
CA THR A 63 -3.83 -4.38 -9.15
C THR A 63 -5.14 -4.14 -8.39
N LEU A 64 -6.17 -3.63 -9.09
CA LEU A 64 -7.50 -3.40 -8.53
C LEU A 64 -8.16 -4.70 -8.04
N GLY A 65 -8.10 -5.78 -8.82
CA GLY A 65 -8.66 -7.07 -8.40
C GLY A 65 -7.87 -7.70 -7.25
N HIS A 66 -6.54 -7.53 -7.25
CA HIS A 66 -5.65 -8.07 -6.24
C HIS A 66 -5.89 -7.46 -4.85
N VAL A 67 -6.15 -6.15 -4.73
CA VAL A 67 -6.47 -5.56 -3.42
C VAL A 67 -7.75 -6.16 -2.82
N GLY A 68 -8.77 -6.38 -3.64
CA GLY A 68 -10.01 -7.04 -3.21
C GLY A 68 -9.79 -8.50 -2.82
N TRP A 69 -9.11 -9.26 -3.68
CA TRP A 69 -8.75 -10.64 -3.40
C TRP A 69 -7.95 -10.79 -2.10
N PHE A 70 -6.98 -9.90 -1.86
CA PHE A 70 -6.15 -9.94 -0.65
C PHE A 70 -6.99 -9.71 0.61
N GLN A 71 -7.86 -8.68 0.58
CA GLN A 71 -8.78 -8.38 1.68
C GLN A 71 -9.70 -9.57 1.97
N GLU A 72 -10.32 -10.13 0.94
CA GLU A 72 -11.21 -11.30 1.06
C GLU A 72 -10.46 -12.52 1.64
N ARG A 73 -9.26 -12.80 1.12
CA ARG A 73 -8.42 -13.94 1.50
C ARG A 73 -8.08 -13.96 2.98
N TRP A 74 -7.71 -12.81 3.54
CA TRP A 74 -7.25 -12.70 4.92
C TRP A 74 -8.35 -12.42 5.93
N ILE A 75 -9.53 -11.99 5.48
CA ILE A 75 -10.67 -11.67 6.33
C ILE A 75 -11.77 -12.71 6.14
N ALA A 76 -12.59 -12.58 5.09
CA ALA A 76 -13.77 -13.44 4.90
C ALA A 76 -13.41 -14.92 4.76
N ARG A 77 -12.31 -15.22 4.07
CA ARG A 77 -11.88 -16.60 3.79
C ARG A 77 -10.98 -17.20 4.87
N ASN A 78 -10.51 -16.39 5.82
CA ASN A 78 -9.69 -16.85 6.93
C ASN A 78 -10.55 -17.07 8.19
N VAL A 79 -10.90 -18.32 8.45
CA VAL A 79 -11.67 -18.70 9.65
C VAL A 79 -10.90 -18.49 10.96
N GLU A 80 -9.58 -18.34 10.90
CA GLU A 80 -8.71 -18.06 12.04
C GLU A 80 -8.35 -16.58 12.17
N ARG A 81 -8.99 -15.67 11.42
CA ARG A 81 -8.64 -14.23 11.44
C ARG A 81 -8.54 -13.63 12.85
N ALA A 82 -9.39 -14.08 13.78
CA ALA A 82 -9.40 -13.60 15.16
C ALA A 82 -8.12 -13.93 15.95
N ARG A 83 -7.31 -14.88 15.48
CA ARG A 83 -6.01 -15.25 16.08
C ARG A 83 -4.88 -14.32 15.66
N GLY A 84 -5.12 -13.40 14.72
CA GLY A 84 -4.13 -12.46 14.21
C GLY A 84 -2.81 -13.14 13.81
N PRO A 85 -1.65 -12.68 14.32
CA PRO A 85 -0.35 -13.28 14.02
C PRO A 85 -0.19 -14.75 14.41
N ALA A 86 -1.02 -15.27 15.32
CA ALA A 86 -0.99 -16.66 15.76
C ALA A 86 -1.85 -17.60 14.88
N CYS A 87 -2.46 -17.08 13.80
CA CYS A 87 -3.14 -17.87 12.77
C CYS A 87 -2.17 -18.88 12.13
N ASP A 88 -2.64 -20.10 11.86
CA ASP A 88 -1.89 -21.08 11.07
C ASP A 88 -1.88 -20.66 9.58
N PRO A 89 -0.72 -20.35 8.99
CA PRO A 89 -0.64 -19.94 7.60
C PRO A 89 -0.92 -21.09 6.61
N THR A 90 -0.80 -22.35 7.06
CA THR A 90 -1.02 -23.55 6.23
C THR A 90 -2.49 -23.95 6.14
N ARG A 91 -3.34 -23.39 7.00
CA ARG A 91 -4.76 -23.74 7.05
C ARG A 91 -5.47 -23.29 5.76
N PRO A 92 -6.22 -24.18 5.08
CA PRO A 92 -6.95 -23.82 3.87
C PRO A 92 -7.88 -22.63 4.10
N ARG A 93 -7.94 -21.73 3.11
CA ARG A 93 -8.89 -20.62 3.08
C ARG A 93 -10.20 -21.08 2.47
N LEU A 94 -11.32 -20.48 2.89
CA LEU A 94 -12.61 -20.72 2.24
C LEU A 94 -12.55 -20.31 0.76
N ALA A 95 -13.49 -20.82 -0.03
CA ALA A 95 -13.62 -20.43 -1.43
C ALA A 95 -13.91 -18.92 -1.55
N SER A 96 -13.38 -18.32 -2.60
CA SER A 96 -13.69 -16.94 -2.98
C SER A 96 -15.12 -16.82 -3.52
N VAL A 97 -15.72 -15.64 -3.33
CA VAL A 97 -16.99 -15.25 -3.97
C VAL A 97 -16.86 -15.30 -5.49
N GLU A 98 -15.71 -14.88 -6.02
CA GLU A 98 -15.34 -15.06 -7.42
C GLU A 98 -14.52 -16.35 -7.60
N ALA A 99 -15.09 -17.33 -8.30
CA ALA A 99 -14.54 -18.68 -8.40
C ALA A 99 -13.12 -18.74 -8.99
N ASN A 100 -12.78 -17.82 -9.89
CA ASN A 100 -11.45 -17.78 -10.53
C ASN A 100 -10.48 -16.82 -9.85
N ALA A 101 -10.85 -16.17 -8.74
CA ALA A 101 -10.05 -15.10 -8.15
C ALA A 101 -8.62 -15.53 -7.79
N ASP A 102 -8.43 -16.75 -7.26
CA ASP A 102 -7.09 -17.27 -6.94
C ASP A 102 -6.23 -17.45 -8.20
N ALA A 103 -6.83 -17.87 -9.32
CA ALA A 103 -6.13 -18.02 -10.60
C ALA A 103 -5.81 -16.69 -11.28
N TRP A 104 -6.45 -15.59 -10.85
CA TRP A 104 -6.21 -14.25 -11.40
C TRP A 104 -5.31 -13.41 -10.53
N PHE A 105 -5.43 -13.49 -9.20
CA PHE A 105 -4.91 -12.47 -8.29
C PHE A 105 -3.95 -13.00 -7.22
N ASP A 106 -3.74 -14.31 -7.11
CA ASP A 106 -2.81 -14.87 -6.14
C ASP A 106 -1.35 -14.75 -6.60
N THR A 107 -0.59 -13.89 -5.95
CA THR A 107 0.82 -13.65 -6.25
C THR A 107 1.72 -14.85 -5.96
N ALA A 108 1.27 -15.83 -5.17
CA ALA A 108 2.01 -17.07 -4.96
C ALA A 108 2.04 -17.97 -6.21
N HIS A 109 1.09 -17.77 -7.12
CA HIS A 109 0.91 -18.61 -8.31
C HIS A 109 1.16 -17.86 -9.63
N ILE A 110 1.26 -16.53 -9.61
CA ILE A 110 1.30 -15.69 -10.80
C ILE A 110 2.47 -14.70 -10.74
N GLY A 111 3.44 -14.87 -11.64
CA GLY A 111 4.57 -13.96 -11.77
C GLY A 111 4.19 -12.60 -12.38
N SER A 112 4.97 -11.55 -12.11
CA SER A 112 4.68 -10.18 -12.57
C SER A 112 4.47 -10.08 -14.09
N GLY A 113 5.31 -10.75 -14.88
CA GLY A 113 5.16 -10.77 -16.34
C GLY A 113 3.92 -11.53 -16.85
N GLU A 114 3.44 -12.52 -16.08
CA GLU A 114 2.26 -13.32 -16.46
C GLU A 114 0.95 -12.55 -16.26
N ARG A 115 0.91 -11.63 -15.29
CA ARG A 115 -0.26 -10.79 -14.99
C ARG A 115 -0.78 -10.03 -16.21
N TRP A 116 0.12 -9.64 -17.11
CA TRP A 116 -0.18 -8.95 -18.37
C TRP A 116 -0.86 -9.81 -19.44
N ARG A 117 -0.85 -11.14 -19.27
CA ARG A 117 -1.38 -12.11 -20.24
C ARG A 117 -2.67 -12.79 -19.75
N LEU A 118 -3.11 -12.46 -18.54
CA LEU A 118 -4.30 -13.04 -17.95
C LEU A 118 -5.56 -12.54 -18.68
N SER A 119 -6.47 -13.47 -18.94
CA SER A 119 -7.84 -13.14 -19.32
C SER A 119 -8.62 -12.73 -18.06
N LEU A 120 -8.44 -11.48 -17.66
CA LEU A 120 -9.10 -10.90 -16.48
C LEU A 120 -10.60 -10.68 -16.74
N PRO A 121 -11.41 -10.68 -15.67
CA PRO A 121 -12.81 -10.26 -15.76
C PRO A 121 -12.91 -8.78 -16.13
N THR A 122 -14.11 -8.33 -16.51
CA THR A 122 -14.32 -6.92 -16.88
C THR A 122 -14.14 -5.99 -15.68
N PRO A 123 -13.79 -4.71 -15.87
CA PRO A 123 -13.73 -3.74 -14.77
C PRO A 123 -15.01 -3.68 -13.92
N GLN A 124 -16.17 -3.87 -14.55
CA GLN A 124 -17.46 -3.89 -13.84
C GLN A 124 -17.56 -5.08 -12.87
N VAL A 125 -17.12 -6.27 -13.30
CA VAL A 125 -17.09 -7.46 -12.43
C VAL A 125 -16.12 -7.24 -11.28
N VAL A 126 -14.92 -6.71 -11.54
CA VAL A 126 -13.95 -6.42 -10.47
C VAL A 126 -14.51 -5.41 -9.45
N ARG A 127 -15.15 -4.33 -9.91
CA ARG A 127 -15.78 -3.34 -9.01
C ARG A 127 -16.91 -3.95 -8.18
N GLN A 128 -17.70 -4.85 -8.77
CA GLN A 128 -18.77 -5.56 -8.05
C GLN A 128 -18.19 -6.46 -6.96
N THR A 129 -17.17 -7.27 -7.27
CA THR A 129 -16.49 -8.12 -6.28
C THR A 129 -15.84 -7.29 -5.17
N LEU A 130 -15.29 -6.12 -5.49
CA LEU A 130 -14.75 -5.20 -4.49
C LEU A 130 -15.83 -4.69 -3.53
N ALA A 131 -17.01 -4.29 -4.05
CA ALA A 131 -18.12 -3.85 -3.21
C ALA A 131 -18.57 -4.97 -2.26
N GLU A 132 -18.80 -6.18 -2.79
CA GLU A 132 -19.22 -7.35 -2.01
C GLU A 132 -18.19 -7.74 -0.93
N THR A 133 -16.90 -7.68 -1.26
CA THR A 133 -15.81 -7.97 -0.32
C THR A 133 -15.72 -6.92 0.78
N LEU A 134 -15.91 -5.64 0.45
CA LEU A 134 -15.88 -4.57 1.44
C LEU A 134 -17.08 -4.69 2.39
N ASP A 135 -18.28 -4.92 1.87
CA ASP A 135 -19.50 -5.10 2.67
C ASP A 135 -19.31 -6.27 3.66
N THR A 136 -18.89 -7.43 3.16
CA THR A 136 -18.59 -8.60 4.00
C THR A 136 -17.50 -8.29 5.03
N THR A 137 -16.46 -7.54 4.65
CA THR A 137 -15.38 -7.15 5.56
C THR A 137 -15.91 -6.28 6.70
N LEU A 138 -16.78 -5.32 6.40
CA LEU A 138 -17.35 -4.40 7.40
C LEU A 138 -18.30 -5.12 8.36
N GLU A 139 -19.13 -6.04 7.87
CA GLU A 139 -19.99 -6.89 8.71
C GLU A 139 -19.15 -7.77 9.67
N LEU A 140 -18.09 -8.38 9.14
CA LEU A 140 -17.18 -9.18 9.97
C LEU A 140 -16.41 -8.31 10.96
N LEU A 141 -16.03 -7.09 10.59
CA LEU A 141 -15.37 -6.14 11.48
C LEU A 141 -16.30 -5.75 12.62
N GLU A 142 -17.56 -5.43 12.36
CA GLU A 142 -18.54 -5.05 13.38
C GLU A 142 -18.65 -6.11 14.49
N SER A 143 -18.68 -7.39 14.09
CA SER A 143 -18.75 -8.55 14.99
C SER A 143 -17.42 -8.97 15.64
N ALA A 144 -16.28 -8.38 15.26
CA ALA A 144 -14.98 -8.74 15.81
C ALA A 144 -14.80 -8.26 17.27
N ASP A 145 -13.95 -8.95 18.02
CA ASP A 145 -13.52 -8.49 19.34
C ASP A 145 -12.63 -7.24 19.22
N GLU A 146 -12.68 -6.35 20.21
CA GLU A 146 -11.87 -5.13 20.25
C GLU A 146 -10.46 -5.42 20.82
N THR A 147 -9.72 -6.30 20.13
CA THR A 147 -8.36 -6.72 20.49
C THR A 147 -7.40 -6.62 19.31
N ASP A 148 -6.09 -6.50 19.57
CA ASP A 148 -5.10 -6.38 18.51
C ASP A 148 -5.03 -7.62 17.62
N GLU A 149 -5.18 -8.81 18.21
CA GLU A 149 -5.22 -10.08 17.49
C GLU A 149 -6.44 -10.15 16.56
N ALA A 150 -7.62 -9.77 17.06
CA ALA A 150 -8.84 -9.83 16.26
C ALA A 150 -8.86 -8.79 15.13
N LEU A 151 -8.25 -7.62 15.36
CA LEU A 151 -8.18 -6.53 14.38
C LEU A 151 -6.98 -6.61 13.43
N TYR A 152 -6.06 -7.55 13.65
CA TYR A 152 -4.80 -7.66 12.90
C TYR A 152 -5.00 -7.70 11.39
N PHE A 153 -5.86 -8.59 10.87
CA PHE A 153 -6.03 -8.75 9.43
C PHE A 153 -6.81 -7.61 8.77
N TYR A 154 -7.63 -6.88 9.53
CA TYR A 154 -8.30 -5.67 9.04
C TYR A 154 -7.30 -4.54 8.85
N ARG A 155 -6.38 -4.36 9.82
CA ARG A 155 -5.27 -3.42 9.71
C ARG A 155 -4.30 -3.83 8.59
N LEU A 156 -3.98 -5.12 8.47
CA LEU A 156 -3.16 -5.64 7.38
C LEU A 156 -3.78 -5.34 6.01
N ALA A 157 -5.07 -5.61 5.83
CA ALA A 157 -5.76 -5.34 4.57
C ALA A 157 -5.79 -3.85 4.23
N LEU A 158 -6.00 -2.99 5.23
CA LEU A 158 -5.93 -1.53 5.06
C LEU A 158 -4.55 -1.10 4.55
N PHE A 159 -3.47 -1.44 5.27
CA PHE A 159 -2.13 -1.03 4.86
C PHE A 159 -1.71 -1.65 3.53
N HIS A 160 -2.17 -2.87 3.23
CA HIS A 160 -1.94 -3.48 1.93
C HIS A 160 -2.63 -2.69 0.81
N GLU A 161 -3.88 -2.29 0.99
CA GLU A 161 -4.60 -1.48 0.00
C GLU A 161 -3.97 -0.09 -0.17
N ASP A 162 -3.52 0.56 0.90
CA ASP A 162 -2.79 1.83 0.85
C ASP A 162 -1.45 1.71 0.09
N MET A 163 -0.71 0.62 0.28
CA MET A 163 0.51 0.32 -0.47
C MET A 163 0.23 0.20 -1.98
N HIS A 164 -0.90 -0.39 -2.37
CA HIS A 164 -1.30 -0.46 -3.78
C HIS A 164 -1.80 0.88 -4.34
N CYS A 165 -2.30 1.80 -3.50
CA CYS A 165 -2.53 3.18 -3.91
C CYS A 165 -1.22 3.88 -4.30
N GLU A 166 -0.13 3.64 -3.55
CA GLU A 166 1.21 4.12 -3.94
C GLU A 166 1.67 3.47 -5.26
N ALA A 167 1.41 2.17 -5.47
CA ALA A 167 1.72 1.51 -6.73
C ALA A 167 0.96 2.13 -7.93
N PHE A 168 -0.30 2.52 -7.76
CA PHE A 168 -1.04 3.26 -8.78
C PHE A 168 -0.43 4.64 -9.06
N ALA A 169 -0.01 5.37 -8.02
CA ALA A 169 0.67 6.65 -8.18
C ALA A 169 1.98 6.52 -8.98
N CYS A 170 2.81 5.53 -8.63
CA CYS A 170 4.03 5.20 -9.35
C CYS A 170 3.74 4.83 -10.82
N ALA A 171 2.77 3.96 -11.07
CA ALA A 171 2.39 3.57 -12.43
C ALA A 171 1.89 4.76 -13.26
N ALA A 172 1.04 5.62 -12.68
CA ALA A 172 0.54 6.82 -13.35
C ALA A 172 1.69 7.78 -13.70
N GLN A 173 2.62 8.02 -12.76
CA GLN A 173 3.81 8.85 -12.98
C GLN A 173 4.70 8.27 -14.09
N THR A 174 5.00 6.98 -14.06
CA THR A 174 5.82 6.29 -15.07
C THR A 174 5.21 6.38 -16.47
N LEU A 175 3.87 6.34 -16.56
CA LEU A 175 3.14 6.46 -17.82
C LEU A 175 2.90 7.92 -18.26
N GLY A 176 3.28 8.91 -17.45
CA GLY A 176 2.98 10.32 -17.70
C GLY A 176 1.49 10.66 -17.62
N ILE A 177 0.71 9.88 -16.88
CA ILE A 177 -0.73 10.11 -16.67
C ILE A 177 -0.92 11.10 -15.52
N GLY A 178 -1.48 12.27 -15.82
CA GLY A 178 -1.80 13.28 -14.82
C GLY A 178 -2.97 12.86 -13.93
N ALA A 179 -2.69 12.47 -12.69
CA ALA A 179 -3.71 11.99 -11.76
C ALA A 179 -4.42 13.12 -10.98
N HIS A 180 -3.78 14.26 -10.74
CA HIS A 180 -4.28 15.33 -9.83
C HIS A 180 -4.77 14.83 -8.45
N LEU A 181 -4.38 13.62 -8.04
CA LEU A 181 -4.74 13.00 -6.76
C LEU A 181 -3.68 13.22 -5.67
N LEU A 182 -2.45 13.57 -6.06
CA LEU A 182 -1.35 13.81 -5.13
C LEU A 182 -1.26 15.29 -4.77
N PRO A 183 -1.04 15.63 -3.49
CA PRO A 183 -0.74 17.00 -3.12
C PRO A 183 0.59 17.43 -3.75
N PRO A 184 0.77 18.74 -4.02
CA PRO A 184 2.07 19.23 -4.46
C PRO A 184 3.12 18.94 -3.39
N PRO A 185 4.35 18.57 -3.79
CA PRO A 185 5.41 18.30 -2.83
C PRO A 185 5.68 19.56 -2.00
N PRO A 186 5.87 19.42 -0.67
CA PRO A 186 6.15 20.57 0.17
C PRO A 186 7.49 21.19 -0.21
N GLY A 187 7.48 22.48 -0.55
CA GLY A 187 8.70 23.26 -0.70
C GLY A 187 9.40 23.45 0.64
N GLY A 188 10.73 23.60 0.64
CA GLY A 188 11.48 23.86 1.87
C GLY A 188 12.83 24.53 1.60
N ALA A 189 13.20 25.46 2.48
CA ALA A 189 14.55 26.02 2.49
C ALA A 189 15.58 24.93 2.86
N PRO A 190 16.83 25.06 2.37
CA PRO A 190 17.94 24.22 2.83
C PRO A 190 18.04 24.24 4.35
N ARG A 191 18.39 23.09 4.93
CA ARG A 191 18.57 22.94 6.36
C ARG A 191 19.92 22.27 6.60
N ALA A 192 20.66 22.77 7.57
CA ALA A 192 21.94 22.19 7.95
C ALA A 192 21.76 20.70 8.33
N PRO A 193 22.75 19.85 8.02
CA PRO A 193 22.72 18.45 8.43
C PRO A 193 22.51 18.27 9.94
N LEU A 194 21.97 17.11 10.31
CA LEU A 194 21.72 16.71 11.68
C LEU A 194 22.89 15.86 12.17
N VAL A 195 23.59 16.32 13.20
CA VAL A 195 24.58 15.52 13.92
C VAL A 195 23.87 14.68 14.96
N LEU A 196 23.99 13.36 14.83
CA LEU A 196 23.42 12.38 15.74
C LEU A 196 24.56 11.77 16.55
N PRO A 197 24.64 12.03 17.87
CA PRO A 197 25.70 11.48 18.70
C PRO A 197 25.57 9.96 18.79
N ALA A 198 26.71 9.30 19.08
CA ALA A 198 26.72 7.87 19.33
C ALA A 198 25.69 7.49 20.41
N THR A 199 24.85 6.51 20.12
CA THR A 199 23.71 6.16 20.96
C THR A 199 23.41 4.66 20.93
N ARG A 200 22.71 4.18 21.95
CA ARG A 200 22.07 2.87 21.93
C ARG A 200 20.60 3.11 21.57
N HIS A 201 20.26 2.84 20.32
CA HIS A 201 18.94 3.08 19.75
C HIS A 201 18.06 1.84 19.88
N MET A 202 16.77 2.01 20.14
CA MET A 202 15.81 0.93 20.09
C MET A 202 15.25 0.81 18.67
N LEU A 203 15.82 -0.09 17.86
CA LEU A 203 15.44 -0.29 16.46
C LEU A 203 14.29 -1.28 16.35
N GLY A 204 13.29 -0.95 15.53
CA GLY A 204 12.10 -1.77 15.32
C GLY A 204 10.93 -1.37 16.23
N SER A 205 9.78 -1.98 16.00
CA SER A 205 8.53 -1.65 16.68
C SER A 205 8.36 -2.47 17.97
N PRO A 206 7.89 -1.85 19.07
CA PRO A 206 7.49 -2.59 20.26
C PRO A 206 6.22 -3.42 20.00
N ALA A 207 5.91 -4.33 20.91
CA ALA A 207 4.67 -5.09 20.85
C ALA A 207 3.45 -4.18 21.07
N GLY A 208 2.36 -4.46 20.35
CA GLY A 208 1.09 -3.74 20.42
C GLY A 208 0.64 -3.27 19.04
N GLY A 209 -0.67 -3.26 18.81
CA GLY A 209 -1.24 -2.88 17.52
C GLY A 209 -0.83 -3.79 16.37
N PHE A 210 -0.88 -3.25 15.16
CA PHE A 210 -0.35 -3.87 13.94
C PHE A 210 1.10 -3.47 13.69
N VAL A 211 1.93 -4.49 13.47
CA VAL A 211 3.34 -4.36 13.11
C VAL A 211 3.63 -5.31 11.96
N PHE A 212 4.20 -4.78 10.87
CA PHE A 212 4.71 -5.60 9.76
C PHE A 212 5.80 -6.54 10.26
N ASP A 213 5.95 -7.69 9.62
CA ASP A 213 6.93 -8.71 10.04
C ASP A 213 8.37 -8.18 10.05
N ASN A 214 8.75 -7.42 9.03
CA ASN A 214 10.06 -6.79 8.87
C ASN A 214 10.35 -5.65 9.86
N GLU A 215 9.36 -5.17 10.61
CA GLU A 215 9.51 -4.15 11.64
C GLU A 215 9.62 -4.76 13.05
N LYS A 216 9.47 -6.08 13.20
CA LYS A 216 9.51 -6.78 14.49
C LYS A 216 10.93 -7.24 14.84
N TRP A 217 11.31 -7.33 16.11
CA TRP A 217 10.79 -6.58 17.26
C TRP A 217 11.87 -5.59 17.70
N ALA A 218 11.44 -4.58 18.45
CA ALA A 218 12.32 -3.62 19.10
C ALA A 218 13.52 -4.31 19.79
N HIS A 219 14.73 -3.97 19.36
CA HIS A 219 15.99 -4.44 19.95
C HIS A 219 17.00 -3.29 19.99
N GLU A 220 17.97 -3.42 20.88
CA GLU A 220 18.94 -2.36 21.11
C GLU A 220 20.13 -2.48 20.15
N GLU A 221 20.36 -1.42 19.38
CA GLU A 221 21.46 -1.31 18.42
C GLU A 221 22.42 -0.19 18.80
N ALA A 222 23.73 -0.48 18.73
CA ALA A 222 24.77 0.51 18.97
C ALA A 222 25.04 1.29 17.68
N VAL A 223 24.55 2.52 17.62
CA VAL A 223 24.70 3.39 16.45
C VAL A 223 25.84 4.37 16.75
N PRO A 224 26.93 4.39 15.95
CA PRO A 224 28.01 5.35 16.12
C PRO A 224 27.52 6.77 15.84
N GLU A 225 28.34 7.77 16.19
CA GLU A 225 28.07 9.14 15.79
C GLU A 225 28.09 9.26 14.26
N PHE A 226 27.13 9.97 13.70
CA PHE A 226 27.08 10.27 12.27
C PHE A 226 26.34 11.58 12.01
N GLU A 227 26.46 12.06 10.78
CA GLU A 227 25.70 13.19 10.26
C GLU A 227 24.76 12.69 9.15
N ILE A 228 23.54 13.23 9.11
CA ILE A 228 22.58 12.97 8.04
C ILE A 228 21.95 14.27 7.55
N ASP A 229 21.76 14.39 6.25
CA ASP A 229 21.10 15.56 5.68
C ASP A 229 19.68 15.71 6.25
N ALA A 230 19.34 16.95 6.64
CA ALA A 230 18.01 17.26 7.16
C ALA A 230 16.92 17.35 6.07
N ARG A 231 17.32 17.20 4.80
CA ARG A 231 16.47 17.22 3.60
C ARG A 231 17.03 16.23 2.58
N PRO A 232 16.18 15.57 1.77
CA PRO A 232 16.66 14.80 0.62
C PRO A 232 17.41 15.69 -0.38
N VAL A 233 18.27 15.07 -1.18
CA VAL A 233 18.91 15.71 -2.35
C VAL A 233 17.82 16.26 -3.28
N ASN A 234 17.93 17.53 -3.63
CA ASN A 234 16.98 18.18 -4.54
C ASN A 234 17.47 18.17 -6.00
N TRP A 235 16.59 18.54 -6.93
CA TRP A 235 16.91 18.59 -8.36
C TRP A 235 18.10 19.50 -8.70
N GLY A 236 18.26 20.63 -8.03
CA GLY A 236 19.40 21.52 -8.25
C GLY A 236 20.73 20.85 -7.90
N GLN A 237 20.81 20.20 -6.73
CA GLN A 237 21.99 19.43 -6.31
C GLN A 237 22.25 18.23 -7.24
N TYR A 238 21.20 17.55 -7.68
CA TYR A 238 21.33 16.42 -8.60
C TYR A 238 21.82 16.89 -9.99
N THR A 239 21.36 18.04 -10.48
CA THR A 239 21.85 18.64 -11.73
C THR A 239 23.33 18.96 -11.65
N GLU A 240 23.83 19.50 -10.53
CA GLU A 240 25.27 19.75 -10.33
C GLU A 240 26.08 18.44 -10.45
N PHE A 241 25.61 17.33 -9.87
CA PHE A 241 26.23 16.02 -10.01
C PHE A 241 26.30 15.55 -11.48
N VAL A 242 25.24 15.76 -12.25
CA VAL A 242 25.21 15.40 -13.68
C VAL A 242 26.17 16.28 -14.49
N GLU A 243 26.16 17.59 -14.25
CA GLU A 243 27.00 18.57 -14.96
C GLU A 243 28.49 18.39 -14.67
N ASP A 244 28.86 17.89 -13.49
CA ASP A 244 30.25 17.57 -13.13
C ASP A 244 30.73 16.19 -13.65
N GLY A 245 29.95 15.54 -14.53
CA GLY A 245 30.32 14.26 -15.13
C GLY A 245 30.16 13.06 -14.20
N GLY A 246 29.25 13.12 -13.22
CA GLY A 246 29.02 12.04 -12.25
C GLY A 246 28.61 10.69 -12.87
N TYR A 247 28.05 10.69 -14.07
CA TYR A 247 27.77 9.48 -14.86
C TYR A 247 28.94 8.99 -15.72
N ASP A 248 29.93 9.85 -15.99
CA ASP A 248 31.08 9.55 -16.85
C ASP A 248 32.29 9.02 -16.06
N ASP A 249 32.33 9.27 -14.75
CA ASP A 249 33.43 8.92 -13.86
C ASP A 249 33.10 7.68 -13.01
N SER A 250 33.71 6.55 -13.36
CA SER A 250 33.41 5.25 -12.72
C SER A 250 33.89 5.14 -11.27
N ARG A 251 34.66 6.11 -10.74
CA ARG A 251 35.10 6.05 -9.33
C ARG A 251 33.95 6.22 -8.32
N TRP A 252 32.80 6.68 -8.78
CA TRP A 252 31.61 6.90 -7.97
C TRP A 252 30.64 5.71 -7.91
N TRP A 253 30.96 4.60 -8.61
CA TRP A 253 30.09 3.43 -8.80
C TRP A 253 30.80 2.10 -8.49
#